data_AF-G4T1M3-F1
#
_entry.id   AF-G4T1M3-F1
#
_cell.length_a   1.000
_cell.length_b   1.000
_cell.length_c   1.000
_cell.angle_alpha   90.00
_cell.angle_beta   90.00
_cell.angle_gamma   90.00
#
_symmetry.space_group_name_H-M   'P 1'
#
loop_
_entity.id
_entity.type
_entity.pdbx_description
1 polymer ?
#
loop_
_entity_poly.entity_id
_entity_poly.type
_entity_poly.pdbx_seq_one_letter_code
_entity_poly.pdbx_strand_id
1 'polypeptide(L)'
;MDSVNDLIKELTAFSDLIGQAIDDEKWEYLNDLLARRQDCLERLFSRSDGGEDKNELSSLLRKVQREDEHYMAKVQARKLALQKEAGALNQGRKSIKAYQVISDDFARE
;
A
#
# COMPACT_ATOMS: atom_id res chain seq x y z
N MET A 1 4.98 13.36 -27.20
CA MET A 1 3.65 12.94 -26.68
C MET A 1 3.72 11.43 -26.57
N ASP A 2 3.58 10.86 -25.36
CA ASP A 2 3.57 9.41 -25.19
C ASP A 2 2.34 8.80 -25.87
N SER A 3 2.49 7.68 -26.57
CA SER A 3 1.34 7.01 -27.19
C SER A 3 0.48 6.33 -26.13
N VAL A 4 -0.79 6.01 -26.44
CA VAL A 4 -1.65 5.28 -25.50
C VAL A 4 -1.05 3.91 -25.15
N ASN A 5 -0.40 3.25 -26.12
CA ASN A 5 0.34 2.02 -25.87
C ASN A 5 1.48 2.18 -24.86
N ASP A 6 2.15 3.34 -24.83
CA ASP A 6 3.21 3.60 -23.87
C ASP A 6 2.62 3.80 -22.45
N LEU A 7 1.50 4.49 -22.36
CA LEU A 7 0.76 4.67 -21.09
C LEU A 7 0.23 3.34 -20.54
N ILE A 8 -0.25 2.42 -21.39
CA ILE A 8 -0.69 1.08 -20.96
C ILE A 8 0.47 0.24 -20.43
N LYS A 9 1.65 0.32 -21.09
CA LYS A 9 2.86 -0.36 -20.62
C LYS A 9 3.33 0.19 -19.28
N GLU A 10 3.35 1.51 -19.15
CA GLU A 10 3.69 2.19 -17.90
C GLU A 10 2.71 1.79 -16.78
N LEU A 11 1.41 1.77 -17.08
CA LEU A 11 0.38 1.36 -16.14
C LEU A 11 0.58 -0.07 -15.61
N THR A 12 0.98 -0.98 -16.51
CA THR A 12 1.25 -2.38 -16.15
C THR A 12 2.51 -2.51 -15.30
N ALA A 13 3.53 -1.68 -15.54
CA ALA A 13 4.75 -1.69 -14.75
C ALA A 13 4.53 -1.26 -13.29
N PHE A 14 3.56 -0.38 -13.02
CA PHE A 14 3.22 -0.01 -11.65
C PHE A 14 2.72 -1.20 -10.82
N SER A 15 2.04 -2.18 -11.44
CA SER A 15 1.43 -3.28 -10.71
C SER A 15 2.47 -4.12 -9.96
N ASP A 16 3.61 -4.41 -10.59
CA ASP A 16 4.72 -5.14 -9.96
C ASP A 16 5.42 -4.29 -8.90
N LEU A 17 5.65 -3.00 -9.20
CA LEU A 17 6.34 -2.08 -8.30
C LEU A 17 5.55 -1.80 -7.02
N ILE A 18 4.23 -1.65 -7.12
CA ILE A 18 3.34 -1.46 -5.98
C ILE A 18 3.32 -2.71 -5.11
N GLY A 19 3.20 -3.89 -5.72
CA GLY A 19 3.25 -5.16 -5.00
C GLY A 19 4.52 -5.31 -4.17
N GLN A 20 5.68 -5.04 -4.79
CA GLN A 20 6.98 -5.09 -4.12
C GLN A 20 7.13 -4.02 -3.04
N ALA A 21 6.68 -2.79 -3.27
CA ALA A 21 6.78 -1.70 -2.29
C ALA A 21 5.98 -1.98 -1.01
N ILE A 22 4.83 -2.65 -1.14
CA ILE A 22 4.04 -3.11 0.01
C ILE A 22 4.78 -4.21 0.77
N ASP A 23 5.34 -5.20 0.06
CA ASP A 23 6.04 -6.33 0.68
C ASP A 23 7.34 -5.90 1.36
N ASP A 24 8.05 -4.92 0.80
CA ASP A 24 9.26 -4.30 1.37
C ASP A 24 8.97 -3.21 2.42
N GLU A 25 7.69 -2.90 2.68
CA GLU A 25 7.25 -1.83 3.60
C GLU A 25 7.82 -0.44 3.26
N LYS A 26 8.08 -0.17 1.98
CA LYS A 26 8.60 1.10 1.48
C LYS A 26 7.46 2.10 1.29
N TRP A 27 6.83 2.53 2.38
CA TRP A 27 5.59 3.32 2.36
C TRP A 27 5.70 4.66 1.63
N GLU A 28 6.81 5.40 1.79
CA GLU A 28 7.01 6.67 1.08
C GLU A 28 7.14 6.45 -0.43
N TYR A 29 7.91 5.43 -0.84
CA TYR A 29 8.02 5.06 -2.24
C TYR A 29 6.69 4.54 -2.82
N LEU A 30 5.89 3.84 -2.02
CA LEU A 30 4.54 3.43 -2.41
C LEU A 30 3.65 4.66 -2.69
N ASN A 31 3.71 5.70 -1.86
CA ASN A 31 2.95 6.94 -2.09
C ASN A 31 3.36 7.61 -3.41
N ASP A 32 4.67 7.70 -3.67
CA ASP A 32 5.20 8.26 -4.92
C ASP A 32 4.75 7.43 -6.15
N LEU A 33 4.79 6.10 -6.06
CA LEU A 33 4.31 5.21 -7.11
C LEU A 33 2.81 5.38 -7.38
N LEU A 34 1.99 5.49 -6.33
CA LEU A 34 0.55 5.68 -6.47
C LEU A 34 0.22 7.03 -7.12
N ALA A 35 0.93 8.10 -6.73
CA ALA A 35 0.77 9.41 -7.36
C ALA A 35 1.13 9.38 -8.86
N ARG A 36 2.24 8.72 -9.22
CA ARG A 36 2.63 8.54 -10.63
C ARG A 36 1.66 7.68 -11.42
N ARG A 37 1.12 6.61 -10.82
CA ARG A 37 0.08 5.77 -11.44
C ARG A 37 -1.20 6.56 -11.68
N GLN A 38 -1.58 7.43 -10.75
CA GLN A 38 -2.73 8.31 -10.90
C GLN A 38 -2.53 9.27 -12.09
N ASP A 39 -1.38 9.96 -12.17
CA ASP A 39 -1.08 10.85 -13.32
C ASP A 39 -1.13 10.08 -14.66
N CYS A 40 -0.56 8.87 -14.70
CA CYS A 40 -0.62 8.02 -15.88
C CYS A 40 -2.07 7.66 -16.27
N LEU A 41 -2.92 7.31 -15.30
CA LEU A 41 -4.34 7.02 -15.54
C LEU A 41 -5.08 8.26 -16.05
N GLU A 42 -4.88 9.43 -15.43
CA GLU A 42 -5.49 10.69 -15.85
C GLU A 42 -5.10 11.04 -17.29
N ARG A 43 -3.82 10.86 -17.65
CA ARG A 43 -3.30 11.09 -19.01
C ARG A 43 -3.88 10.10 -20.02
N LEU A 44 -4.07 8.84 -19.63
CA LEU A 44 -4.69 7.81 -20.46
C LEU A 44 -6.15 8.16 -20.76
N PHE A 45 -6.94 8.46 -19.72
CA PHE A 45 -8.37 8.76 -19.89
C PHE A 45 -8.64 10.11 -20.56
N SER A 46 -7.73 11.08 -20.41
CA SER A 46 -7.83 12.38 -21.10
C SER A 46 -7.60 12.28 -22.61
N ARG A 47 -6.98 11.19 -23.08
CA ARG A 47 -6.64 10.96 -24.50
C ARG A 47 -7.56 10.00 -25.22
N SER A 48 -8.36 9.23 -24.49
CA SER A 48 -9.38 8.34 -25.05
C SER A 48 -10.55 9.18 -25.60
N ASP A 49 -10.38 9.75 -26.79
CA ASP A 49 -11.36 10.55 -27.55
C ASP A 49 -12.40 9.68 -28.31
N GLY A 50 -12.64 8.46 -27.83
CA GLY A 50 -13.75 7.61 -28.28
C GLY A 50 -13.48 6.74 -29.51
N GLY A 51 -12.26 6.77 -30.06
CA GLY A 51 -11.80 5.91 -31.14
C GLY A 51 -11.23 4.56 -30.71
N GLU A 52 -10.84 4.41 -29.44
CA GLU A 52 -10.36 3.15 -28.86
C GLU A 52 -11.53 2.19 -28.58
N ASP A 53 -11.29 0.88 -28.73
CA ASP A 53 -12.29 -0.13 -28.42
C ASP A 53 -12.69 0.00 -26.95
N LYS A 54 -13.88 0.54 -26.70
CA LYS A 54 -14.43 0.77 -25.36
C LYS A 54 -14.38 -0.51 -24.50
N ASN A 55 -14.42 -1.68 -25.12
CA ASN A 55 -14.30 -2.96 -24.44
C ASN A 55 -12.89 -3.22 -23.89
N GLU A 56 -11.85 -2.84 -24.63
CA GLU A 56 -10.46 -2.96 -24.21
C GLU A 56 -10.17 -2.01 -23.03
N LEU A 57 -10.59 -0.74 -23.15
CA LEU A 57 -10.46 0.24 -22.07
C LEU A 57 -11.23 -0.18 -20.82
N SER A 58 -12.46 -0.69 -20.98
CA SER A 58 -13.25 -1.21 -19.86
C SER A 58 -12.59 -2.41 -19.19
N SER A 59 -11.96 -3.29 -19.97
CA SER A 59 -11.24 -4.45 -19.45
C SER A 59 -9.98 -4.03 -18.68
N LEU A 60 -9.26 -3.03 -19.18
CA LEU A 60 -8.11 -2.43 -18.50
C LEU A 60 -8.52 -1.79 -17.16
N LEU A 61 -9.61 -1.04 -17.14
CA LEU A 61 -10.13 -0.44 -15.90
C LEU A 61 -10.51 -1.49 -14.86
N ARG A 62 -11.19 -2.56 -15.28
CA ARG A 62 -11.51 -3.68 -14.37
C ARG A 62 -10.26 -4.39 -13.85
N LYS A 63 -9.20 -4.48 -14.65
CA LYS A 63 -7.91 -5.01 -14.21
C LYS A 63 -7.31 -4.12 -13.12
N VAL A 64 -7.21 -2.81 -13.36
CA VAL A 64 -6.75 -1.80 -12.39
C VAL A 64 -7.52 -1.88 -11.07
N GLN A 65 -8.85 -1.94 -11.12
CA GLN A 65 -9.68 -2.03 -9.93
C GLN A 65 -9.42 -3.30 -9.11
N ARG A 66 -9.28 -4.46 -9.76
CA ARG A 66 -8.95 -5.72 -9.07
C ARG A 66 -7.57 -5.69 -8.44
N GLU A 67 -6.60 -5.06 -9.10
CA GLU A 67 -5.27 -4.85 -8.54
C GLU A 67 -5.34 -3.96 -7.29
N ASP A 68 -6.10 -2.87 -7.34
CA ASP A 68 -6.26 -1.95 -6.21
C ASP A 68 -6.93 -2.61 -5.00
N GLU A 69 -7.95 -3.45 -5.24
CA GLU A 69 -8.56 -4.29 -4.20
C GLU A 69 -7.53 -5.23 -3.56
N HIS A 70 -6.69 -5.86 -4.37
CA HIS A 70 -5.63 -6.74 -3.89
C HIS A 70 -4.59 -5.97 -3.05
N TYR A 71 -4.13 -4.81 -3.52
CA TYR A 71 -3.18 -3.98 -2.78
C TYR A 71 -3.77 -3.49 -1.46
N MET A 72 -5.03 -3.07 -1.46
CA MET A 72 -5.72 -2.65 -0.24
C MET A 72 -5.77 -3.79 0.78
N ALA A 73 -6.09 -5.02 0.35
CA ALA A 73 -6.07 -6.18 1.23
C ALA A 73 -4.69 -6.43 1.85
N LYS A 74 -3.60 -6.33 1.06
CA LYS A 74 -2.22 -6.47 1.59
C LYS A 74 -1.88 -5.38 2.60
N VAL A 75 -2.20 -4.11 2.30
CA VAL A 75 -1.96 -2.99 3.22
C VAL A 75 -2.73 -3.15 4.54
N GLN A 76 -4.01 -3.57 4.48
CA GLN A 76 -4.79 -3.82 5.69
C GLN A 76 -4.24 -4.98 6.52
N ALA A 77 -3.78 -6.06 5.86
CA ALA A 77 -3.15 -7.17 6.55
C ALA A 77 -1.87 -6.73 7.29
N ARG A 78 -1.02 -5.91 6.64
CA ARG A 78 0.20 -5.39 7.28
C ARG A 78 -0.11 -4.44 8.42
N LYS A 79 -1.10 -3.55 8.25
CA LYS A 79 -1.59 -2.66 9.32
C LYS A 79 -2.04 -3.45 10.54
N LEU A 80 -2.81 -4.52 10.35
CA LEU A 80 -3.29 -5.37 11.45
C LEU A 80 -2.12 -6.07 12.17
N ALA A 81 -1.13 -6.56 11.43
CA ALA A 81 0.07 -7.17 12.00
C ALA A 81 0.82 -6.17 12.90
N LEU A 82 1.08 -4.95 12.41
CA LEU A 82 1.73 -3.88 13.17
C LEU A 82 0.94 -3.49 14.43
N GLN A 83 -0.39 -3.42 14.33
CA GLN A 83 -1.25 -3.15 15.51
C GLN A 83 -1.11 -4.24 16.58
N LYS A 84 -1.04 -5.51 16.17
CA LYS A 84 -0.82 -6.64 17.07
C LYS A 84 0.55 -6.57 17.75
N GLU A 85 1.60 -6.30 16.97
CA GLU A 85 2.97 -6.12 17.49
C GLU A 85 3.06 -4.97 18.50
N ALA A 86 2.49 -3.82 18.18
CA ALA A 86 2.42 -2.67 19.07
C ALA A 86 1.64 -2.97 20.36
N GLY A 87 0.54 -3.73 20.25
CA GLY A 87 -0.23 -4.20 21.39
C GLY A 87 0.59 -5.09 22.32
N ALA A 88 1.31 -6.07 21.77
CA ALA A 88 2.18 -6.98 22.52
C ALA A 88 3.31 -6.22 23.22
N LEU A 89 3.95 -5.27 22.52
CA LEU A 89 5.02 -4.44 23.07
C LEU A 89 4.51 -3.58 24.24
N ASN A 90 3.32 -3.00 24.12
CA ASN A 90 2.70 -2.23 25.20
C ASN A 90 2.37 -3.09 26.42
N GLN A 91 1.90 -4.32 26.22
CA GLN A 91 1.69 -5.27 27.32
C GLN A 91 3.02 -5.62 28.00
N GLY A 92 4.07 -5.94 27.23
CA GLY A 92 5.40 -6.20 27.77
C GLY A 92 5.94 -5.02 28.59
N ARG A 93 5.80 -3.79 28.09
CA ARG A 93 6.18 -2.56 28.83
C ARG A 93 5.43 -2.41 30.15
N LYS A 94 4.13 -2.75 30.19
CA LYS A 94 3.34 -2.71 31.44
C LYS A 94 3.82 -3.77 32.43
N SER A 95 4.11 -4.99 31.97
CA SER A 95 4.66 -6.06 32.81
C SER A 95 6.00 -5.68 33.42
N ILE A 96 6.94 -5.16 32.62
CA ILE A 96 8.26 -4.71 33.11
C ILE A 96 8.10 -3.64 34.20
N LYS A 97 7.25 -2.64 33.96
CA LYS A 97 6.98 -1.59 34.96
C LYS A 97 6.42 -2.16 36.26
N ALA A 98 5.51 -3.13 36.19
CA ALA A 98 4.96 -3.75 37.39
C ALA A 98 6.06 -4.45 38.22
N TYR A 99 6.99 -5.16 37.58
CA TYR A 99 8.12 -5.79 38.28
C TYR A 99 9.12 -4.77 38.87
N GLN A 100 9.36 -3.65 38.19
CA GLN A 100 10.23 -2.58 38.71
C GLN A 100 9.66 -1.93 39.98
N VAL A 101 8.35 -1.63 39.99
CA VAL A 101 7.67 -1.07 41.16
C VAL A 101 7.75 -2.03 42.36
N ILE A 102 7.53 -3.33 42.12
CA ILE A 102 7.62 -4.35 43.17
C ILE A 102 9.05 -4.45 43.72
N SER A 103 10.07 -4.40 42.86
CA SER A 103 11.48 -4.44 43.28
C SER A 103 11.89 -3.23 44.13
N ASP A 104 11.36 -2.04 43.83
CA ASP A 104 11.66 -0.81 44.58
C ASP A 104 10.97 -0.78 45.95
N ASP A 105 9.79 -1.40 46.08
CA ASP A 105 9.10 -1.55 47.38
C ASP A 105 9.86 -2.51 48.31
N PHE A 106 10.37 -3.64 47.79
CA PHE A 106 11.19 -4.57 48.60
C PHE A 106 12.55 -4.02 49.01
N ALA A 107 13.08 -3.00 48.32
CA ALA A 107 14.36 -2.38 48.65
C ALA A 107 14.25 -1.27 49.73
N ARG A 108 13.02 -0.93 50.16
CA ARG A 108 12.74 0.14 51.14
C ARG A 108 12.29 -0.38 52.52
N GLU A 109 12.13 -1.68 52.68
CA GLU A 109 11.90 -2.36 53.98
C GLU A 109 13.21 -2.87 54.60
#